data_AF-A0A177GBC1-F1
#
_entry.id   AF-A0A177GBC1-F1
#
_cell.length_a   1.000
_cell.length_b   1.000
_cell.length_c   1.000
_cell.angle_alpha   90.00
_cell.angle_beta   90.00
_cell.angle_gamma   90.00
#
_symmetry.space_group_name_H-M   'P 1'
#
loop_
_entity.id
_entity.type
_entity.pdbx_description
1 polymer ?
#
loop_
_entity_poly.entity_id
_entity_poly.type
_entity_poly.pdbx_seq_one_letter_code
_entity_poly.pdbx_strand_id
1 'polypeptide(L)'
;MMSFRYLKNVMQGAAVFTLCFHGGMAFADSSPGGEADTRPEFIKRGEYLFRAADCAACHVAPKGGSLTGGRPFALPFGTIFAVNITPDKQTGIGAYTDAEWLKMLREGVGRGGKASLSRYAVYGVYVAE
;
A
#
# COMPACT_ATOMS: atom_id res chain seq x y z
N MET A 1 -39.70 -27.88 35.49
CA MET A 1 -39.04 -26.98 36.47
C MET A 1 -37.59 -26.78 36.03
N MET A 2 -37.28 -25.67 35.36
CA MET A 2 -35.92 -25.34 34.91
C MET A 2 -35.08 -24.92 36.12
N SER A 3 -33.90 -25.55 36.28
CA SER A 3 -33.04 -25.41 37.45
C SER A 3 -32.49 -23.99 37.59
N PHE A 4 -32.51 -23.47 38.83
CA PHE A 4 -31.94 -22.17 39.25
C PHE A 4 -30.48 -21.95 38.81
N ARG A 5 -29.76 -23.03 38.47
CA ARG A 5 -28.38 -22.97 37.96
C ARG A 5 -28.31 -22.46 36.51
N TYR A 6 -29.35 -22.69 35.71
CA TYR A 6 -29.43 -22.24 34.32
C TYR A 6 -29.64 -20.72 34.23
N LEU A 7 -30.42 -20.14 35.15
CA LEU A 7 -30.71 -18.70 35.19
C LEU A 7 -29.48 -17.86 35.58
N LYS A 8 -28.62 -18.37 36.47
CA LYS A 8 -27.37 -17.68 36.87
C LYS A 8 -26.35 -17.61 35.74
N ASN A 9 -26.20 -18.68 34.96
CA ASN A 9 -25.27 -18.72 33.83
C ASN A 9 -25.71 -17.81 32.67
N VAL A 10 -27.01 -17.65 32.44
CA VAL A 10 -27.56 -16.73 31.42
C VAL A 10 -27.34 -15.26 31.82
N MET A 11 -27.50 -14.92 33.10
CA MET A 11 -27.26 -13.56 33.61
C MET A 11 -25.78 -13.16 33.61
N GLN A 12 -24.86 -14.10 33.88
CA GLN A 12 -23.42 -13.85 33.77
C GLN A 12 -22.94 -13.74 32.30
N GLY A 13 -23.58 -14.44 31.37
CA GLY A 13 -23.28 -14.34 29.93
C GLY A 13 -23.69 -12.99 29.31
N ALA A 14 -24.80 -12.40 29.77
CA ALA A 14 -25.28 -11.10 29.27
C ALA A 14 -24.36 -9.93 29.68
N ALA A 15 -23.74 -9.99 30.85
CA ALA A 15 -22.84 -8.93 31.33
C ALA A 15 -21.52 -8.84 30.53
N VAL A 16 -21.02 -9.98 30.03
CA VAL A 16 -19.79 -10.02 29.22
C VAL A 16 -20.03 -9.53 27.79
N PHE A 17 -21.24 -9.74 27.24
CA PHE A 17 -21.57 -9.33 25.88
C PHE A 17 -21.64 -7.80 25.71
N THR A 18 -22.07 -7.07 26.74
CA THR A 18 -22.16 -5.59 26.71
C THR A 18 -20.79 -4.91 26.82
N LEU A 19 -19.80 -5.56 27.44
CA LEU A 19 -18.44 -5.05 27.60
C LEU A 19 -17.61 -5.12 26.31
N CYS A 20 -17.99 -5.98 25.35
CA CYS A 20 -17.31 -6.08 24.05
C CYS A 20 -17.79 -5.06 23.00
N PHE A 21 -18.95 -4.42 23.21
CA PHE A 21 -19.54 -3.51 22.21
C PHE A 21 -19.29 -2.01 22.47
N HIS A 22 -18.71 -1.63 23.62
CA HIS A 22 -18.35 -0.23 23.92
C HIS A 22 -16.87 0.10 23.67
N GLY A 23 -16.05 -0.88 23.30
CA GLY A 23 -14.73 -0.66 22.74
C GLY A 23 -14.86 -0.32 21.26
N GLY A 24 -15.40 0.86 20.95
CA GLY A 24 -15.38 1.42 19.61
C GLY A 24 -13.93 1.47 19.12
N MET A 25 -13.53 0.46 18.36
CA MET A 25 -12.40 0.55 17.46
C MET A 25 -12.74 1.72 16.55
N ALA A 26 -12.13 2.88 16.82
CA ALA A 26 -11.98 3.92 15.84
C ALA A 26 -11.19 3.29 14.69
N PHE A 27 -11.90 2.75 13.70
CA PHE A 27 -11.35 2.60 12.38
C PHE A 27 -11.00 4.02 11.96
N ALA A 28 -9.72 4.38 12.07
CA ALA A 28 -9.21 5.59 11.48
C ALA A 28 -9.59 5.55 10.00
N ASP A 29 -10.54 6.40 9.63
CA ASP A 29 -10.99 6.55 8.26
C ASP A 29 -9.77 6.93 7.44
N SER A 30 -9.27 5.97 6.65
CA SER A 30 -8.16 6.18 5.73
C SER A 30 -8.73 6.92 4.53
N SER A 31 -9.04 8.20 4.73
CA SER A 31 -9.64 9.03 3.71
C SER A 31 -8.68 9.09 2.51
N PRO A 32 -9.16 8.88 1.27
CA PRO A 32 -8.32 8.68 0.08
C PRO A 32 -7.63 9.96 -0.45
N GLY A 33 -7.39 10.93 0.43
CA GLY A 33 -6.75 12.22 0.11
C GLY A 33 -6.03 12.87 1.28
N GLY A 34 -5.66 12.11 2.33
CA GLY A 34 -4.87 12.62 3.45
C GLY A 34 -3.44 12.97 3.03
N GLU A 35 -2.91 14.07 3.56
CA GLU A 35 -1.48 14.39 3.51
C GLU A 35 -0.66 13.18 4.01
N ALA A 36 0.47 12.89 3.39
CA ALA A 36 1.31 11.75 3.78
C ALA A 36 1.64 11.82 5.29
N ASP A 37 1.45 10.71 6.01
CA ASP A 37 1.82 10.62 7.42
C ASP A 37 3.35 10.64 7.55
N THR A 38 3.89 11.79 7.96
CA THR A 38 5.33 12.03 8.04
C THR A 38 5.92 11.67 9.40
N ARG A 39 5.15 11.03 10.29
CA ARG A 39 5.71 10.61 11.58
C ARG A 39 6.90 9.66 11.38
N PRO A 40 7.96 9.74 12.21
CA PRO A 40 9.21 9.04 11.95
C PRO A 40 9.07 7.51 11.79
N GLU A 41 8.11 6.89 12.46
CA GLU A 41 7.83 5.46 12.34
C GLU A 41 7.32 5.06 10.94
N PHE A 42 6.51 5.90 10.31
CA PHE A 42 6.01 5.65 8.95
C PHE A 42 7.09 5.89 7.91
N ILE A 43 7.91 6.93 8.09
CA ILE A 43 9.06 7.19 7.21
C ILE A 43 10.05 6.02 7.27
N LYS A 44 10.41 5.54 8.47
CA LYS A 44 11.30 4.37 8.63
C LYS A 44 10.71 3.11 8.00
N ARG A 45 9.40 2.88 8.19
CA ARG A 45 8.72 1.75 7.56
C ARG A 45 8.69 1.87 6.04
N GLY A 46 8.44 3.07 5.51
CA GLY A 46 8.46 3.37 4.08
C GLY A 46 9.83 3.12 3.47
N GLU A 47 10.90 3.58 4.13
CA GLU A 47 12.29 3.32 3.73
C GLU A 47 12.59 1.80 3.69
N TYR A 48 12.17 1.06 4.73
CA TYR A 48 12.32 -0.39 4.75
C TYR A 48 11.61 -1.06 3.56
N LEU A 49 10.34 -0.72 3.33
CA LEU A 49 9.55 -1.30 2.22
C LEU A 49 10.15 -0.93 0.86
N PHE A 50 10.60 0.32 0.70
CA PHE A 50 11.22 0.80 -0.53
C PHE A 50 12.49 0.02 -0.87
N ARG A 51 13.33 -0.27 0.14
CA ARG A 51 14.54 -1.08 -0.03
C ARG A 51 14.21 -2.56 -0.26
N ALA A 52 13.28 -3.12 0.50
CA ALA A 52 12.88 -4.52 0.37
C ALA A 52 12.26 -4.82 -1.01
N ALA A 53 11.56 -3.86 -1.60
CA ALA A 53 10.99 -3.96 -2.94
C ALA A 53 11.99 -3.62 -4.08
N ASP A 54 13.25 -3.32 -3.74
CA ASP A 54 14.34 -2.99 -4.67
C ASP A 54 13.97 -1.94 -5.76
N CYS A 55 13.16 -0.96 -5.38
CA CYS A 55 12.64 0.06 -6.31
C CYS A 55 13.78 0.80 -7.04
N ALA A 56 14.88 1.07 -6.34
CA ALA A 56 16.02 1.81 -6.88
C ALA A 56 16.80 1.05 -7.96
N ALA A 57 16.72 -0.28 -8.04
CA ALA A 57 17.43 -1.04 -9.08
C ALA A 57 16.91 -0.74 -10.50
N CYS A 58 15.61 -0.45 -10.62
CA CYS A 58 14.95 -0.22 -11.89
C CYS A 58 14.67 1.28 -12.15
N HIS A 59 14.38 2.05 -11.10
CA HIS A 59 13.94 3.45 -11.23
C HIS A 59 15.08 4.47 -11.27
N VAL A 60 16.23 4.09 -11.82
CA VAL A 60 17.38 4.99 -12.03
C VAL A 60 17.52 5.36 -13.50
N ALA A 61 17.75 6.64 -13.78
CA ALA A 61 18.00 7.07 -15.16
C ALA A 61 19.38 6.60 -15.65
N PRO A 62 19.51 6.22 -16.94
CA PRO A 62 20.79 5.80 -17.53
C PRO A 62 21.91 6.85 -17.41
N LYS A 63 21.56 8.13 -17.29
CA LYS A 63 22.52 9.26 -17.18
C LYS A 63 22.72 9.74 -15.73
N GLY A 64 22.28 8.97 -14.75
CA GLY A 64 22.23 9.40 -13.34
C GLY A 64 20.91 10.13 -13.02
N GLY A 65 20.55 10.08 -11.73
CA GLY A 65 19.25 10.53 -11.22
C GLY A 65 18.61 9.40 -10.41
N SER A 66 18.47 9.62 -9.10
CA SER A 66 17.78 8.69 -8.22
C SER A 66 16.28 8.79 -8.48
N LEU A 67 15.63 7.67 -8.73
CA LEU A 67 14.16 7.54 -8.82
C LEU A 67 13.50 8.18 -10.06
N THR A 68 14.28 8.73 -10.99
CA THR A 68 13.78 9.41 -12.18
C THR A 68 13.24 8.46 -13.26
N GLY A 69 13.54 7.15 -13.17
CA GLY A 69 13.10 6.17 -14.16
C GLY A 69 13.78 6.34 -15.53
N GLY A 70 13.12 5.87 -16.59
CA GLY A 70 13.61 5.95 -17.98
C GLY A 70 14.51 4.81 -18.42
N ARG A 71 14.78 3.82 -17.56
CA ARG A 71 15.49 2.59 -17.93
C ARG A 71 14.64 1.77 -18.92
N PRO A 72 15.17 1.40 -20.11
CA PRO A 72 14.44 0.58 -21.08
C PRO A 72 14.47 -0.90 -20.71
N PHE A 73 13.35 -1.59 -20.93
CA PHE A 73 13.24 -3.05 -20.92
C PHE A 73 12.70 -3.50 -22.27
N ALA A 74 13.55 -4.17 -23.05
CA ALA A 74 13.17 -4.72 -24.34
C ALA A 74 12.39 -6.03 -24.13
N LEU A 75 11.14 -6.05 -24.58
CA LEU A 75 10.26 -7.22 -24.52
C LEU A 75 9.86 -7.62 -25.94
N PRO A 76 9.39 -8.87 -26.18
CA PRO A 76 9.02 -9.35 -27.51
C PRO A 76 7.91 -8.52 -28.20
N PHE A 77 7.13 -7.76 -27.44
CA PHE A 77 6.04 -6.91 -27.92
C PHE A 77 6.36 -5.40 -27.88
N GLY A 78 7.61 -5.04 -27.60
CA GLY A 78 8.06 -3.65 -27.57
C GLY A 78 8.93 -3.32 -26.36
N THR A 79 9.42 -2.07 -26.32
CA THR A 79 10.21 -1.57 -25.21
C THR A 79 9.32 -0.82 -24.23
N ILE A 80 9.38 -1.18 -22.96
CA ILE A 80 8.78 -0.41 -21.87
C ILE A 80 9.87 0.35 -21.11
N PHE A 81 9.47 1.36 -20.34
CA PHE A 81 10.41 2.17 -19.57
C PHE A 81 10.01 2.19 -18.09
N ALA A 82 11.00 2.15 -17.19
CA ALA A 82 10.76 2.42 -15.77
C ALA A 82 10.12 3.82 -15.61
N VAL A 83 9.10 3.94 -14.77
CA VAL A 83 8.41 5.23 -14.56
C VAL A 83 9.19 6.15 -13.61
N ASN A 84 8.95 7.45 -13.68
CA ASN A 84 9.52 8.41 -12.72
C ASN A 84 8.75 8.34 -11.38
N ILE A 85 9.44 7.99 -10.29
CA ILE A 85 8.87 7.90 -8.94
C ILE A 85 9.46 8.94 -7.98
N THR A 86 10.03 10.02 -8.52
CA THR A 86 10.45 11.18 -7.70
C THR A 86 9.24 11.89 -7.06
N PRO A 87 9.42 12.64 -5.97
CA PRO A 87 8.37 13.47 -5.37
C PRO A 87 7.90 14.64 -6.25
N ASP A 88 8.40 14.78 -7.49
CA ASP A 88 7.99 15.86 -8.39
C ASP A 88 6.49 15.78 -8.72
N LYS A 89 5.79 16.91 -8.66
CA LYS A 89 4.34 16.97 -8.84
C LYS A 89 3.90 16.89 -10.30
N GLN A 90 4.76 17.27 -11.24
CA GLN A 90 4.42 17.38 -12.66
C GLN A 90 4.77 16.11 -13.44
N THR A 91 5.93 15.53 -13.12
CA THR A 91 6.56 14.44 -13.86
C THR A 91 6.75 13.18 -13.03
N GLY A 92 6.68 13.28 -11.70
CA GLY A 92 6.83 12.18 -10.75
C GLY A 92 5.51 11.79 -10.08
N ILE A 93 5.62 11.29 -8.85
CA ILE A 93 4.48 10.80 -8.06
C ILE A 93 3.96 11.81 -7.04
N GLY A 94 4.51 13.04 -7.00
CA GLY A 94 4.17 14.04 -5.99
C GLY A 94 2.71 14.52 -5.99
N ALA A 95 1.95 14.18 -7.03
CA ALA A 95 0.52 14.47 -7.14
C ALA A 95 -0.37 13.22 -7.05
N TYR A 96 0.19 12.06 -6.70
CA TYR A 96 -0.58 10.84 -6.46
C TYR A 96 -1.22 10.91 -5.07
N THR A 97 -2.48 10.50 -4.98
CA THR A 97 -3.05 10.14 -3.68
C THR A 97 -2.60 8.75 -3.27
N ASP A 98 -2.69 8.42 -1.98
CA ASP A 98 -2.38 7.07 -1.48
C ASP A 98 -3.20 5.98 -2.19
N ALA A 99 -4.47 6.26 -2.49
CA ALA A 99 -5.33 5.34 -3.22
C ALA A 99 -4.85 5.12 -4.66
N GLU A 100 -4.47 6.19 -5.36
CA GLU A 100 -3.91 6.10 -6.72
C GLU A 100 -2.57 5.37 -6.72
N TRP A 101 -1.72 5.63 -5.72
CA TRP A 101 -0.43 4.96 -5.56
C TRP A 101 -0.59 3.47 -5.28
N LEU A 102 -1.46 3.10 -4.34
CA LEU A 102 -1.76 1.70 -4.02
C LEU A 102 -2.37 0.97 -5.21
N LYS A 103 -3.27 1.62 -5.96
CA LYS A 103 -3.84 1.06 -7.18
C LYS A 103 -2.77 0.81 -8.24
N MET A 104 -1.85 1.76 -8.42
CA MET A 104 -0.73 1.59 -9.35
C MET A 104 0.13 0.39 -8.94
N LEU A 105 0.49 0.26 -7.66
CA LEU A 105 1.33 -0.83 -7.16
C LEU A 105 0.64 -2.20 -7.27
N ARG A 106 -0.64 -2.30 -6.89
CA ARG A 106 -1.36 -3.59 -6.79
C ARG A 106 -1.98 -4.03 -8.10
N GLU A 107 -2.52 -3.08 -8.86
CA GLU A 107 -3.31 -3.35 -10.06
C GLU A 107 -2.55 -3.01 -11.34
N GLY A 108 -1.46 -2.25 -11.25
CA GLY A 108 -0.74 -1.79 -12.43
C GLY A 108 -1.50 -0.68 -13.17
N VAL A 109 -2.32 0.10 -12.47
CA VAL A 109 -3.11 1.19 -13.07
C VAL A 109 -2.70 2.52 -12.43
N GLY A 110 -1.90 3.30 -13.16
CA GLY A 110 -1.48 4.64 -12.76
C GLY A 110 -2.57 5.70 -12.99
N ARG A 111 -2.26 6.94 -12.59
CA ARG A 111 -3.17 8.08 -12.76
C ARG A 111 -3.60 8.25 -14.21
N GLY A 112 -4.88 8.57 -14.42
CA GLY A 112 -5.48 8.68 -15.75
C GLY A 112 -5.66 7.35 -16.49
N GLY A 113 -5.57 6.21 -15.79
CA GLY A 113 -5.79 4.88 -16.37
C GLY A 113 -4.60 4.33 -17.14
N LYS A 114 -3.41 4.93 -16.99
CA LYS A 114 -2.20 4.46 -17.66
C LYS A 114 -1.76 3.11 -17.10
N ALA A 115 -1.56 2.13 -17.98
CA ALA A 115 -1.03 0.83 -17.57
C ALA A 115 0.42 0.96 -17.07
N SER A 116 0.72 0.30 -15.96
CA SER A 116 2.04 0.17 -15.35
C SER A 116 2.31 -1.30 -15.07
N LEU A 117 3.56 -1.74 -15.29
CA LEU A 117 3.96 -3.10 -14.94
C LEU A 117 4.29 -3.28 -13.45
N SER A 118 4.02 -2.29 -12.60
CA SER A 118 4.24 -2.39 -11.15
C SER A 118 3.60 -3.64 -10.53
N ARG A 119 2.40 -4.04 -10.99
CA ARG A 119 1.78 -5.31 -10.58
C ARG A 119 2.70 -6.51 -10.82
N TYR A 120 3.27 -6.59 -12.02
CA TYR A 120 4.15 -7.69 -12.40
C TYR A 120 5.54 -7.61 -11.74
N ALA A 121 6.03 -6.41 -11.45
CA ALA A 121 7.27 -6.23 -10.70
C ALA A 121 7.15 -6.77 -9.27
N VAL A 122 6.00 -6.54 -8.61
CA VAL A 122 5.74 -7.07 -7.26
C VAL A 122 5.47 -8.57 -7.29
N TYR A 123 4.71 -9.09 -8.27
CA TYR A 123 4.53 -10.54 -8.40
C TYR A 123 5.82 -11.29 -8.73
N GLY A 124 6.77 -10.67 -9.46
CA GLY A 124 8.08 -11.27 -9.72
C GLY A 124 8.86 -11.64 -8.45
N VAL A 125 8.62 -10.93 -7.34
CA VAL A 125 9.20 -11.25 -6.02
C VAL A 125 8.51 -12.46 -5.37
N TYR A 126 7.23 -12.73 -5.65
CA TYR A 126 6.48 -13.87 -5.11
C TYR A 126 6.60 -15.16 -5.93
N VAL A 127 7.08 -15.11 -7.17
CA VAL A 127 7.26 -16.27 -8.05
C VAL A 127 8.72 -16.72 -8.10
N ALA A 128 9.61 -16.00 -7.43
CA ALA A 128 11.01 -16.37 -7.23
C ALA A 128 11.20 -17.11 -5.89
N GLU A 129 10.34 -18.11 -5.62
CA GLU A 129 10.52 -19.14 -4.61
C GLU A 129 10.02 -20.49 -5.15
#